data_AF-A0A3E1DDX1-F1
#
_entry.id   AF-A0A3E1DDX1-F1
#
_cell.length_a   1.000
_cell.length_b   1.000
_cell.length_c   1.000
_cell.angle_alpha   90.00
_cell.angle_beta   90.00
_cell.angle_gamma   90.00
#
_symmetry.space_group_name_H-M   'P 1'
#
loop_
_entity.id
_entity.type
_entity.pdbx_description
1 polymer ?
#
loop_
_entity_poly.entity_id
_entity_poly.type
_entity_poly.pdbx_seq_one_letter_code
_entity_poly.pdbx_strand_id
1 'polypeptide(L)' 'FPDQPLMEDVELSKRLLAFSRPACIAHCVMTSGRRWETRGVWRTILLMWRLRWAYWRGTDAGELARLYR' A
#
# COMPACT_ATOMS: atom_id res chain seq x y z
N PHE A 1 8.70 8.28 -11.67
CA PHE A 1 8.15 7.45 -10.59
C PHE A 1 9.20 7.37 -9.50
N PRO A 2 8.87 7.48 -8.21
CA PRO A 2 9.88 7.35 -7.16
C PRO A 2 10.39 5.92 -7.14
N ASP A 3 11.69 5.73 -7.25
CA ASP A 3 12.33 4.42 -7.14
C ASP A 3 12.43 4.05 -5.66
N GLN A 4 11.32 3.57 -5.09
CA GLN A 4 11.22 3.17 -3.69
C GLN A 4 10.72 1.72 -3.55
N PRO A 5 11.28 0.93 -2.64
CA PRO A 5 11.03 -0.51 -2.57
C PRO A 5 9.67 -0.90 -1.96
N LEU A 6 8.96 0.06 -1.35
CA LEU A 6 7.65 -0.13 -0.74
C LEU A 6 6.89 1.21 -0.69
N MET A 7 5.55 1.20 -0.66
CA MET A 7 4.68 2.39 -0.60
C MET A 7 4.72 3.28 -1.85
N GLU A 8 5.20 2.74 -2.97
CA GLU A 8 5.21 3.43 -4.27
C GLU A 8 3.80 3.87 -4.71
N ASP A 9 2.79 3.08 -4.36
CA ASP A 9 1.37 3.30 -4.64
C ASP A 9 0.82 4.51 -3.86
N VAL A 10 1.26 4.68 -2.61
CA VAL A 10 0.88 5.82 -1.76
C VAL A 10 1.45 7.11 -2.33
N GLU A 11 2.71 7.12 -2.72
CA GLU A 11 3.37 8.30 -3.28
C GLU A 11 2.81 8.66 -4.66
N LEU A 12 2.56 7.66 -5.51
CA LEU A 12 1.88 7.86 -6.79
C LEU A 12 0.48 8.48 -6.57
N SER A 13 -0.31 7.90 -5.66
CA SER A 13 -1.66 8.40 -5.35
C SER A 13 -1.61 9.83 -4.83
N LYS A 14 -0.68 10.15 -3.92
CA LYS A 14 -0.51 11.50 -3.36
C LYS A 14 -0.20 12.53 -4.44
N ARG A 15 0.67 12.19 -5.39
CA ARG A 15 1.00 13.06 -6.53
C ARG A 15 -0.18 13.23 -7.48
N LEU A 16 -0.88 12.15 -7.82
CA LEU A 16 -2.05 12.20 -8.70
C LEU A 16 -3.22 12.99 -8.09
N LEU A 17 -3.41 12.89 -6.78
CA LEU A 17 -4.41 13.66 -6.03
C LEU A 17 -4.22 15.17 -6.14
N ALA A 18 -2.99 15.64 -6.37
CA ALA A 18 -2.72 17.07 -6.61
C ALA A 18 -3.23 17.56 -7.98
N PHE A 19 -3.43 16.65 -8.94
CA PHE A 19 -3.94 16.98 -10.28
C PHE A 19 -5.45 16.84 -10.37
N SER A 20 -6.02 15.78 -9.80
CA SER A 20 -7.47 15.56 -9.82
C SER A 20 -7.92 14.57 -8.74
N ARG A 21 -9.24 14.56 -8.48
CA ARG A 21 -9.85 13.56 -7.61
C ARG A 21 -9.86 12.19 -8.30
N PRO A 22 -9.73 11.07 -7.56
CA PRO A 22 -9.74 9.73 -8.16
C PRO A 22 -11.07 9.44 -8.84
N ALA A 23 -11.03 8.78 -9.99
CA ALA A 23 -12.23 8.29 -10.66
C ALA A 23 -12.70 6.98 -10.01
N CYS A 24 -13.94 6.96 -9.50
CA CYS A 24 -14.55 5.75 -8.97
C CYS A 24 -15.21 4.96 -10.11
N ILE A 25 -14.62 3.82 -10.48
CA ILE A 25 -15.17 2.91 -11.49
C ILE A 25 -16.12 1.92 -10.79
N ALA A 26 -17.37 1.81 -11.26
CA ALA A 26 -18.39 0.93 -10.65
C ALA A 26 -18.17 -0.57 -10.95
N HIS A 27 -17.23 -0.90 -11.84
CA HIS A 27 -16.94 -2.27 -12.22
C HIS A 27 -16.11 -2.99 -11.15
N CYS A 28 -16.60 -4.13 -10.68
CA CYS A 28 -15.89 -4.96 -9.71
C CYS A 28 -14.93 -5.91 -10.41
N VAL A 29 -13.68 -5.98 -9.93
CA VAL A 29 -12.69 -6.95 -10.41
C VAL A 29 -12.61 -8.11 -9.42
N MET A 30 -12.71 -9.34 -9.92
CA MET A 30 -12.47 -10.54 -9.12
C MET A 30 -10.98 -10.91 -9.16
N THR A 31 -10.35 -11.05 -8.00
CA THR A 31 -8.96 -11.47 -7.87
C THR A 31 -8.84 -12.65 -6.91
N SER A 32 -7.81 -13.48 -7.08
CA SER A 32 -7.59 -14.64 -6.21
C SER A 32 -7.12 -14.21 -4.82
N GLY A 33 -7.80 -14.67 -3.77
CA GLY A 33 -7.50 -14.36 -2.35
C GLY A 33 -6.25 -15.05 -1.77
N ARG A 34 -5.47 -15.79 -2.57
CA ARG A 34 -4.38 -16.68 -2.10
C ARG A 34 -3.44 -16.06 -1.07
N ARG A 35 -3.03 -14.79 -1.26
CA ARG A 35 -2.13 -14.09 -0.32
C ARG A 35 -2.72 -13.98 1.09
N TRP A 36 -4.03 -13.78 1.17
CA TRP A 36 -4.76 -13.65 2.42
C TRP A 36 -5.01 -15.01 3.08
N GLU A 37 -5.22 -16.06 2.29
CA GLU A 37 -5.35 -17.44 2.79
C GLU A 37 -4.05 -17.92 3.44
N THR A 38 -2.89 -17.66 2.81
CA THR A 38 -1.60 -18.12 3.33
C THR A 38 -1.13 -17.34 4.56
N ARG A 39 -1.40 -16.03 4.64
CA ARG A 39 -0.86 -15.15 5.70
C ARG A 39 -1.87 -14.76 6.78
N GLY A 40 -3.14 -15.11 6.59
CA GLY A 40 -4.26 -14.69 7.43
C GLY A 40 -4.74 -13.28 7.08
N VAL A 41 -6.05 -13.13 6.94
CA VAL A 41 -6.71 -11.86 6.57
C VAL A 41 -6.32 -10.74 7.55
N TRP A 42 -6.69 -10.89 8.82
CA TRP A 42 -6.49 -9.88 9.86
C TRP A 42 -5.02 -9.54 10.10
N ARG A 43 -4.15 -10.55 10.12
CA ARG A 43 -2.70 -10.34 10.30
C ARG A 43 -2.12 -9.48 9.17
N THR A 44 -2.57 -9.71 7.94
CA THR A 44 -2.14 -8.94 6.77
C THR A 44 -2.71 -7.53 6.80
N ILE A 45 -3.99 -7.33 7.18
CA ILE A 45 -4.60 -6.00 7.34
C ILE A 45 -3.79 -5.16 8.35
N LEU A 46 -3.55 -5.71 9.55
CA LEU A 46 -2.82 -5.00 10.61
C LEU A 46 -1.38 -4.67 10.21
N LEU A 47 -0.69 -5.60 9.52
CA LEU A 47 0.65 -5.35 8.99
C LEU A 47 0.65 -4.17 8.01
N MET A 48 -0.26 -4.18 7.03
CA MET A 48 -0.37 -3.11 6.04
C MET A 48 -0.68 -1.76 6.71
N TRP A 49 -1.56 -1.73 7.70
CA TRP A 49 -1.90 -0.51 8.45
C TRP A 49 -0.69 0.04 9.21
N ARG A 50 0.06 -0.81 9.90
CA ARG A 50 1.28 -0.41 10.62
C ARG A 50 2.34 0.18 9.69
N LEU A 51 2.57 -0.45 8.54
CA LEU A 51 3.53 0.04 7.55
C LEU A 51 3.09 1.41 6.99
N ARG A 52 1.80 1.57 6.68
CA ARG A 52 1.25 2.83 6.15
C ARG A 52 1.32 3.96 7.18
N TRP A 53 1.05 3.66 8.45
CA TRP A 53 1.22 4.61 9.55
C TRP A 53 2.68 5.01 9.77
N ALA A 54 3.60 4.05 9.72
CA ALA A 54 5.04 4.33 9.82
C ALA A 54 5.56 5.18 8.65
N TYR A 55 5.11 4.89 7.43
CA TYR A 55 5.40 5.72 6.25
C TYR A 55 4.87 7.15 6.41
N TRP A 56 3.62 7.30 6.89
CA TRP A 56 3.03 8.62 7.12
C TRP A 56 3.77 9.45 8.17
N ARG A 57 4.39 8.79 9.17
CA ARG A 57 5.28 9.45 10.14
C ARG A 57 6.66 9.84 9.56
N GLY A 58 6.97 9.47 8.32
CA GLY A 58 8.23 9.78 7.66
C GLY A 58 9.30 8.69 7.77
N THR A 59 8.92 7.44 8.09
CA THR A 59 9.86 6.31 8.03
C THR A 59 10.23 6.03 6.57
N ASP A 60 11.53 5.85 6.29
CA ASP A 60 12.01 5.58 4.95
C ASP A 60 11.43 4.28 4.36
N ALA A 61 11.10 4.30 3.07
CA ALA A 61 10.50 3.17 2.38
C ALA A 61 11.41 1.93 2.36
N GLY A 62 12.74 2.12 2.33
CA GLY A 62 13.73 1.05 2.43
C GLY A 62 13.70 0.35 3.78
N GLU A 63 13.55 1.10 4.87
CA GLU A 63 13.40 0.52 6.20
C GLU A 63 12.10 -0.27 6.34
N LEU A 64 11.00 0.26 5.80
CA LEU A 64 9.72 -0.45 5.78
C LEU A 64 9.80 -1.75 4.96
N ALA A 65 10.50 -1.73 3.82
CA ALA A 65 10.73 -2.93 3.02
C ALA A 65 11.54 -3.99 3.78
N ARG A 66 12.50 -3.57 4.61
CA ARG A 66 13.26 -4.47 5.49
C ARG A 66 12.37 -5.09 6.58
N LEU A 67 11.44 -4.32 7.15
CA LEU A 67 10.49 -4.81 8.16
C LEU A 67 9.39 -5.70 7.59
N TYR A 68 9.09 -5.55 6.29
CA TYR A 68 8.05 -6.32 5.60
C TYR A 68 8.54 -7.67 5.07
N ARG A 69 9.83 -7.79 4.78
CA ARG A 69 10.47 -9.02 4.28
C ARG A 69 10.40 -10.14 5.31
#